data_AF-A0A090DC37-F1
#
_entry.id   AF-A0A090DC37-F1
#
_cell.length_a   1.000
_cell.length_b   1.000
_cell.length_c   1.000
_cell.angle_alpha   90.00
_cell.angle_beta   90.00
_cell.angle_gamma   90.00
#
_symmetry.space_group_name_H-M   'P 1'
#
loop_
_entity.id
_entity.type
_entity.pdbx_description
1 polymer ?
#
loop_
_entity_poly.entity_id
_entity_poly.type
_entity_poly.pdbx_seq_one_letter_code
_entity_poly.pdbx_strand_id
1 'polypeptide(L)'
;MRGPRPLGVVIKLGECVRLSQLLDVNPLTNTKPSTPGTSSIVDEKSHEPLLSILTLIVETAVKLRKDGHRVIIVSSGAIGVGLRRMDVEKRPKHLSKLQALAAIGQCRLMSLWDSLFNHLRQPIAQILLTRNDIADRSRYLNAQRTINELLDMGVIPIVNENDTLAVSEIKFGDNDTLSAVTAAMVHADLLFLMTDVDCLYDKNPRTNPDAQPIEVVEDISSLVADVSTAGSSLGTGGMSTKIVAARLATSAGVTTVITKSSNPGNIVNIVKYIQSSRSPGSPSKSGSDSEEGDTPEIMSSSTSSLKKPAIPLHTRFLPSPHPVRDRYFWILHGLRPHGTLFIDTGCYKALLNKAGLLPVGVVDVEGTFHQQEAVRICVVDKKHPGQQPQEVGRCLTNYSSAEVSRIKGKHTSEIPGLLGYMDSEYVAQRESISFFSGFHGGGVSRPVTPVGSGVNLAGMVTPKRRGAGTPAQEERRLEAEDKELEEEGLVMRGKKEEGQQVRFVEEVKIVGEEGK
;
A
#
# COMPACT_ATOMS: atom_id res chain seq x y z
N MET A 1 11.10 31.48 22.98
CA MET A 1 10.01 30.82 22.20
C MET A 1 10.52 29.46 21.77
N ARG A 2 9.89 28.34 22.19
CA ARG A 2 10.22 27.02 21.63
C ARG A 2 9.74 27.01 20.18
N GLY A 3 10.63 26.67 19.24
CA GLY A 3 10.26 26.52 17.83
C GLY A 3 9.18 25.45 17.62
N PRO A 4 8.58 25.35 16.42
CA PRO A 4 7.58 24.33 16.14
C PRO A 4 8.15 22.94 16.36
N ARG A 5 7.34 22.04 16.93
CA ARG A 5 7.75 20.66 17.24
C ARG A 5 8.18 19.91 15.96
N PRO A 6 9.32 19.20 15.97
CA PRO A 6 9.67 18.23 14.93
C PRO A 6 8.53 17.27 14.60
N LEU A 7 8.33 16.99 13.31
CA LEU A 7 7.32 16.04 12.83
C LEU A 7 8.00 14.87 12.12
N GLY A 8 7.41 13.68 12.22
CA GLY A 8 7.68 12.56 11.33
C GLY A 8 6.92 12.73 10.01
N VAL A 9 7.64 12.72 8.89
CA VAL A 9 7.09 12.95 7.55
C VAL A 9 7.50 11.80 6.63
N VAL A 10 6.51 11.07 6.13
CA VAL A 10 6.70 10.07 5.07
C VAL A 10 6.23 10.67 3.75
N ILE A 11 7.07 10.60 2.73
CA ILE A 11 6.78 11.12 1.38
C ILE A 11 6.75 9.94 0.41
N LYS A 12 5.55 9.59 -0.07
CA LYS A 12 5.38 8.61 -1.13
C LYS A 12 5.41 9.31 -2.48
N LEU A 13 6.38 8.92 -3.29
CA LEU A 13 6.53 9.42 -4.66
C LEU A 13 5.52 8.72 -5.58
N GLY A 14 4.90 9.49 -6.49
CA GLY A 14 3.91 9.00 -7.44
C GLY A 14 4.44 7.89 -8.35
N GLU A 15 3.62 6.87 -8.62
CA GLU A 15 3.98 5.73 -9.46
C GLU A 15 4.22 6.12 -10.92
N CYS A 16 5.04 5.31 -11.60
CA CYS A 16 5.05 5.19 -13.05
C CYS A 16 3.71 4.61 -13.51
N VAL A 17 2.95 5.33 -14.33
CA VAL A 17 1.68 4.82 -14.87
C VAL A 17 1.92 3.45 -15.51
N ARG A 18 0.99 2.53 -15.22
CA ARG A 18 1.01 1.17 -15.75
C ARG A 18 0.97 1.22 -17.28
N LEU A 19 2.03 0.72 -17.91
CA LEU A 19 2.15 0.56 -19.37
C LEU A 19 1.05 -0.31 -20.02
N SER A 20 0.12 -0.90 -19.26
CA SER A 20 -0.96 -1.74 -19.77
C SER A 20 -2.03 -0.97 -20.54
N GLN A 21 -2.08 0.37 -20.46
CA GLN A 21 -3.13 1.18 -21.11
C GLN A 21 -2.82 1.62 -22.55
N LEU A 22 -1.65 1.27 -23.09
CA LEU A 22 -1.26 1.61 -24.48
C LEU A 22 -1.55 0.50 -25.49
N LEU A 23 -2.19 -0.61 -25.08
CA LEU A 23 -2.43 -1.76 -25.94
C LEU A 23 -3.85 -1.88 -26.51
N ASP A 24 -4.74 -0.91 -26.28
CA ASP A 24 -6.12 -0.94 -26.80
C ASP A 24 -6.48 0.23 -27.73
N VAL A 25 -5.48 0.85 -28.37
CA VAL A 25 -5.72 1.88 -29.38
C VAL A 25 -5.93 1.21 -30.73
N ASN A 26 -7.18 0.90 -31.05
CA ASN A 26 -7.59 0.48 -32.38
C ASN A 26 -7.41 1.69 -33.34
N PRO A 27 -6.56 1.62 -34.38
CA PRO A 27 -6.16 2.78 -35.19
C PRO A 27 -7.28 3.39 -36.08
N LEU A 28 -8.53 2.94 -35.93
CA LEU A 28 -9.67 3.36 -36.74
C LEU A 28 -10.64 4.31 -36.02
N THR A 29 -10.44 4.64 -34.74
CA THR A 29 -11.28 5.62 -34.03
C THR A 29 -10.51 6.93 -33.81
N ASN A 30 -11.01 8.02 -34.41
CA ASN A 30 -10.47 9.37 -34.31
C ASN A 30 -10.71 9.99 -32.91
N THR A 31 -10.20 9.33 -31.87
CA THR A 31 -10.22 9.84 -30.49
C THR A 31 -8.90 10.58 -30.25
N LYS A 32 -9.00 11.85 -29.82
CA LYS A 32 -7.84 12.65 -29.43
C LYS A 32 -6.99 11.87 -28.42
N PRO A 33 -5.65 11.84 -28.56
CA PRO A 33 -4.80 11.22 -27.55
C PRO A 33 -5.05 11.93 -26.21
N SER A 34 -5.48 11.16 -25.20
CA SER A 34 -5.50 11.62 -23.82
C SER A 34 -4.09 12.06 -23.44
N THR A 35 -3.98 13.20 -22.76
CA THR A 35 -2.71 13.71 -22.24
C THR A 35 -2.01 12.63 -21.41
N PRO A 36 -0.72 12.32 -21.68
CA PRO A 36 -0.02 11.29 -20.94
C PRO A 36 0.06 11.69 -19.46
N GLY A 37 -0.14 10.70 -18.58
CA GLY A 37 0.28 10.86 -17.20
C GLY A 37 1.78 11.16 -17.19
N THR A 38 2.29 11.76 -16.13
CA THR A 38 3.73 11.86 -15.92
C THR A 38 3.99 11.25 -14.56
N SER A 39 4.83 10.22 -14.50
CA SER A 39 5.27 9.72 -13.21
C SER A 39 6.11 10.78 -12.49
N SER A 40 6.27 10.66 -11.18
CA SER A 40 7.09 11.61 -10.43
C SER A 40 8.60 11.37 -10.54
N ILE A 41 9.03 10.22 -11.09
CA ILE A 41 10.43 9.76 -11.04
C ILE A 41 11.00 9.51 -12.44
N VAL A 42 10.23 8.87 -13.32
CA VAL A 42 10.65 8.49 -14.69
C VAL A 42 9.64 8.95 -15.74
N ASP A 43 10.10 9.36 -16.91
CA ASP A 43 9.22 9.60 -18.04
C ASP A 43 8.53 8.30 -18.49
N GLU A 44 7.27 8.39 -18.91
CA GLU A 44 6.49 7.21 -19.29
C GLU A 44 6.91 6.59 -20.61
N LYS A 45 7.46 7.40 -21.53
CA LYS A 45 7.82 6.98 -22.88
C LYS A 45 9.30 6.71 -23.02
N SER A 46 10.15 7.61 -22.52
CA SER A 46 11.60 7.46 -22.62
C SER A 46 12.19 6.62 -21.49
N HIS A 47 11.44 6.40 -20.42
CA HIS A 47 11.92 5.77 -19.18
C HIS A 47 13.12 6.50 -18.55
N GLU A 48 13.33 7.77 -18.92
CA GLU A 48 14.41 8.59 -18.38
C GLU A 48 14.01 9.18 -17.02
N PRO A 49 14.94 9.25 -16.06
CA PRO A 49 14.67 9.95 -14.81
C PRO A 49 14.32 11.42 -15.03
N LEU A 50 13.24 11.89 -14.41
CA LEU A 50 12.83 13.29 -14.43
C LEU A 50 13.70 14.09 -13.46
N LEU A 51 14.94 14.36 -13.85
CA LEU A 51 15.97 14.95 -12.98
C LEU A 51 15.53 16.26 -12.31
N SER A 52 14.73 17.09 -12.98
CA SER A 52 14.20 18.34 -12.40
C SER A 52 13.29 18.07 -11.18
N ILE A 53 12.38 17.09 -11.30
CA ILE A 53 11.47 16.70 -10.21
C ILE A 53 12.25 15.99 -9.10
N LEU A 54 13.16 15.09 -9.45
CA LEU A 54 14.00 14.38 -8.48
C LEU A 54 14.85 15.33 -7.65
N THR A 55 15.47 16.33 -8.29
CA THR A 55 16.25 17.37 -7.59
C THR A 55 15.35 18.16 -6.64
N LEU A 56 14.15 18.54 -7.07
CA LEU A 56 13.20 19.26 -6.22
C LEU A 56 12.71 18.42 -5.04
N ILE A 57 12.53 17.11 -5.21
CA ILE A 57 12.24 16.18 -4.10
C ILE A 57 13.40 16.17 -3.09
N VAL A 58 14.64 16.07 -3.57
CA VAL A 58 15.85 16.08 -2.73
C VAL A 58 15.94 17.38 -1.94
N GLU A 59 15.80 18.53 -2.61
CA GLU A 59 15.81 19.84 -1.96
C GLU A 59 14.71 19.96 -0.90
N THR A 60 13.49 19.49 -1.22
CA THR A 60 12.34 19.48 -0.31
C THR A 60 12.63 18.63 0.93
N ALA A 61 13.11 17.40 0.74
CA ALA A 61 13.40 16.48 1.83
C ALA A 61 14.53 16.99 2.74
N VAL A 62 15.61 17.51 2.15
CA VAL A 62 16.73 18.10 2.90
C VAL A 62 16.28 19.36 3.64
N LYS A 63 15.43 20.19 3.04
CA LYS A 63 14.88 21.38 3.70
C LYS A 63 14.02 21.01 4.90
N LEU A 64 13.12 20.04 4.77
CA LEU A 64 12.35 19.52 5.91
C LEU A 64 13.26 18.97 7.01
N ARG A 65 14.31 18.22 6.65
CA ARG A 65 15.28 17.74 7.63
C ARG A 65 16.00 18.88 8.35
N LYS A 66 16.43 19.91 7.62
CA LYS A 66 17.08 21.11 8.19
C LYS A 66 16.13 21.91 9.10
N ASP A 67 14.84 21.92 8.79
CA ASP A 67 13.78 22.49 9.64
C ASP A 67 13.50 21.60 10.89
N GLY A 68 14.21 20.49 11.06
CA GLY A 68 14.17 19.62 12.24
C GLY A 68 13.26 18.41 12.11
N HIS A 69 12.61 18.19 10.96
CA HIS A 69 11.70 17.07 10.74
C HIS A 69 12.44 15.75 10.49
N ARG A 70 11.82 14.62 10.87
CA ARG A 70 12.29 13.27 10.55
C ARG A 70 11.64 12.85 9.23
N VAL A 71 12.43 12.64 8.17
CA VAL A 71 11.91 12.44 6.81
C VAL A 71 12.23 11.04 6.29
N ILE A 72 11.22 10.35 5.75
CA ILE A 72 11.34 9.09 5.03
C ILE A 72 10.79 9.27 3.62
N ILE A 73 11.45 8.69 2.62
CA ILE A 73 10.95 8.65 1.24
C ILE A 73 10.55 7.21 0.92
N VAL A 74 9.38 7.05 0.32
CA VAL A 74 8.91 5.77 -0.24
C VAL A 74 8.90 5.94 -1.75
N SER A 75 9.81 5.25 -2.44
CA SER A 75 10.08 5.43 -3.86
C SER A 75 9.60 4.22 -4.66
N SER A 76 8.98 4.46 -5.82
CA SER A 76 8.75 3.45 -6.86
C SER A 76 9.81 3.54 -7.95
N GLY A 77 9.65 2.78 -9.05
CA GLY A 77 10.37 3.02 -10.31
C GLY A 77 11.53 2.07 -10.61
N ALA A 78 11.88 1.15 -9.71
CA ALA A 78 12.97 0.18 -9.92
C ALA A 78 12.83 -0.57 -11.25
N ILE A 79 11.67 -1.18 -11.53
CA ILE A 79 11.45 -1.88 -12.81
C ILE A 79 11.57 -0.94 -14.01
N GLY A 80 11.07 0.29 -13.93
CA GLY A 80 11.15 1.28 -15.02
C GLY A 80 12.59 1.66 -15.35
N VAL A 81 13.39 1.92 -14.32
CA VAL A 81 14.83 2.17 -14.45
C VAL A 81 15.56 0.94 -15.02
N GLY A 82 15.15 -0.27 -14.61
CA GLY A 82 15.70 -1.53 -15.12
C GLY A 82 15.40 -1.76 -16.60
N LEU A 83 14.16 -1.47 -17.04
CA LEU A 83 13.77 -1.53 -18.45
C LEU A 83 14.64 -0.61 -19.31
N ARG A 84 14.81 0.64 -18.89
CA ARG A 84 15.68 1.61 -19.59
C ARG A 84 17.13 1.13 -19.62
N ARG A 85 17.65 0.67 -18.48
CA ARG A 85 19.06 0.26 -18.36
C ARG A 85 19.42 -0.92 -19.27
N MET A 86 18.43 -1.76 -19.57
CA MET A 86 18.57 -2.95 -20.39
C MET A 86 18.01 -2.79 -21.81
N ASP A 87 17.62 -1.56 -22.19
CA ASP A 87 17.00 -1.24 -23.49
C ASP A 87 15.81 -2.16 -23.84
N VAL A 88 14.99 -2.47 -22.82
CA VAL A 88 13.78 -3.29 -22.98
C VAL A 88 12.56 -2.39 -23.18
N GLU A 89 12.05 -2.34 -24.41
CA GLU A 89 10.92 -1.48 -24.78
C GLU A 89 9.60 -1.87 -24.11
N LYS A 90 9.35 -3.18 -23.95
CA LYS A 90 8.06 -3.69 -23.44
C LYS A 90 8.24 -4.37 -22.09
N ARG A 91 7.41 -3.97 -21.14
CA ARG A 91 7.35 -4.58 -19.82
C ARG A 91 7.04 -6.10 -19.94
N PRO A 92 7.94 -6.98 -19.46
CA PRO A 92 7.72 -8.42 -19.53
C PRO A 92 6.52 -8.90 -18.71
N LYS A 93 5.91 -10.01 -19.13
CA LYS A 93 4.82 -10.67 -18.38
C LYS A 93 5.33 -11.66 -17.33
N HIS A 94 6.46 -12.33 -17.59
CA HIS A 94 7.03 -13.32 -16.67
C HIS A 94 7.58 -12.65 -15.41
N LEU A 95 7.16 -13.17 -14.24
CA LEU A 95 7.54 -12.63 -12.94
C LEU A 95 9.05 -12.59 -12.74
N SER A 96 9.76 -13.68 -13.06
CA SER A 96 11.22 -13.77 -12.90
C SER A 96 11.97 -12.66 -13.67
N LYS A 97 11.52 -12.36 -14.90
CA LYS A 97 12.12 -11.28 -15.70
C LYS A 97 11.80 -9.90 -15.12
N LEU A 98 10.61 -9.70 -14.55
CA LEU A 98 10.28 -8.48 -13.83
C LEU A 98 11.14 -8.30 -12.57
N GLN A 99 11.38 -9.38 -11.82
CA GLN A 99 12.23 -9.35 -10.63
C GLN A 99 13.69 -9.05 -10.98
N ALA A 100 14.21 -9.66 -12.04
CA ALA A 100 15.56 -9.36 -12.54
C ALA A 100 15.71 -7.89 -12.96
N LEU A 101 14.72 -7.34 -13.68
CA LEU A 101 14.70 -5.93 -14.04
C LEU A 101 14.58 -5.02 -12.81
N ALA A 102 13.78 -5.40 -11.83
CA ALA A 102 13.67 -4.66 -10.57
C ALA A 102 15.02 -4.63 -9.83
N ALA A 103 15.72 -5.76 -9.75
CA ALA A 103 17.05 -5.84 -9.12
C ALA A 103 18.07 -4.93 -9.82
N ILE A 104 18.15 -4.99 -11.16
CA ILE A 104 19.04 -4.13 -11.96
C ILE A 104 18.69 -2.65 -11.75
N GLY A 105 17.40 -2.32 -11.85
CA GLY A 105 16.94 -0.94 -11.76
C GLY A 105 16.99 -0.37 -10.35
N GLN A 106 16.85 -1.19 -9.30
CA GLN A 106 16.96 -0.77 -7.91
C GLN A 106 18.39 -0.30 -7.59
N CYS A 107 19.42 -1.02 -8.07
CA CYS A 107 20.81 -0.58 -7.92
C CYS A 107 21.03 0.79 -8.57
N ARG A 108 20.49 1.00 -9.78
CA ARG A 108 20.62 2.27 -10.49
C ARG A 108 19.82 3.40 -9.84
N LEU A 109 18.61 3.10 -9.36
CA LEU A 109 17.75 4.05 -8.65
C LEU A 109 18.43 4.55 -7.37
N MET A 110 19.03 3.65 -6.58
CA MET A 110 19.76 4.05 -5.38
C MET A 110 21.01 4.86 -5.70
N SER A 111 21.77 4.50 -6.73
CA SER A 111 22.91 5.29 -7.20
C SER A 111 22.52 6.71 -7.61
N LEU A 112 21.35 6.86 -8.26
CA LEU A 112 20.82 8.18 -8.63
C LEU A 112 20.44 8.99 -7.39
N TRP A 113 19.70 8.39 -6.45
CA TRP A 113 19.35 9.06 -5.19
C TRP A 113 20.59 9.50 -4.42
N ASP A 114 21.56 8.59 -4.24
CA ASP A 114 22.78 8.87 -3.51
C ASP A 114 23.56 10.03 -4.14
N SER A 115 23.73 10.03 -5.47
CA SER A 115 24.38 11.14 -6.17
C SER A 115 23.68 12.48 -5.96
N LEU A 116 22.35 12.51 -6.03
CA LEU A 116 21.57 13.75 -5.87
C LEU A 116 21.64 14.28 -4.43
N PHE A 117 21.46 13.40 -3.44
CA PHE A 117 21.53 13.78 -2.02
C PHE A 117 22.95 14.17 -1.58
N ASN A 118 23.98 13.56 -2.17
CA ASN A 118 25.38 13.86 -1.86
C ASN A 118 25.76 15.30 -2.22
N HIS A 119 25.16 15.91 -3.24
CA HIS A 119 25.35 17.34 -3.53
C HIS A 119 24.96 18.26 -2.35
N LEU A 120 24.04 17.81 -1.48
CA LEU A 120 23.62 18.52 -0.28
C LEU A 120 24.22 17.94 1.02
N ARG A 121 25.21 17.03 0.90
CA ARG A 121 25.84 16.29 2.02
C ARG A 121 24.83 15.61 2.95
N GLN A 122 23.76 15.09 2.36
CA GLN A 122 22.73 14.35 3.09
C GLN A 122 22.97 12.84 2.91
N PRO A 123 23.32 12.10 3.97
CA PRO A 123 23.37 10.65 3.88
C PRO A 123 21.95 10.08 3.71
N ILE A 124 21.85 9.02 2.91
CA ILE A 124 20.63 8.22 2.73
C ILE A 124 20.90 6.76 3.08
N ALA A 125 19.83 6.00 3.31
CA ALA A 125 19.93 4.56 3.53
C ALA A 125 18.84 3.83 2.75
N GLN A 126 19.20 2.71 2.11
CA GLN A 126 18.23 1.86 1.44
C GLN A 126 17.53 0.95 2.44
N ILE A 127 16.20 0.87 2.35
CA ILE A 127 15.39 -0.10 3.08
C ILE A 127 14.50 -0.84 2.07
N LEU A 128 14.61 -2.17 2.04
CA LEU A 128 13.78 -3.03 1.19
C LEU A 128 12.91 -3.91 2.07
N LEU A 129 11.59 -3.85 1.89
CA LEU A 129 10.63 -4.62 2.68
C LEU A 129 9.71 -5.43 1.77
N THR A 130 9.30 -6.60 2.25
CA THR A 130 8.18 -7.36 1.68
C THR A 130 7.01 -7.36 2.65
N ARG A 131 5.83 -7.77 2.16
CA ARG A 131 4.67 -7.98 3.03
C ARG A 131 4.92 -9.03 4.10
N ASN A 132 5.75 -10.04 3.82
CA ASN A 132 6.11 -11.06 4.81
C ASN A 132 6.96 -10.48 5.94
N ASP A 133 7.82 -9.51 5.66
CA ASP A 133 8.63 -8.85 6.70
C ASP A 133 7.78 -7.99 7.63
N ILE A 134 6.69 -7.43 7.10
CA ILE A 134 5.71 -6.70 7.88
C ILE A 134 4.79 -7.67 8.62
N ALA A 135 4.45 -8.80 8.01
CA ALA A 135 3.61 -9.82 8.63
C ALA A 135 4.30 -10.51 9.82
N ASP A 136 5.60 -10.70 9.81
CA ASP A 136 6.31 -11.26 10.95
C ASP A 136 6.58 -10.18 12.02
N ARG A 137 6.16 -10.42 13.26
CA ARG A 137 6.28 -9.43 14.35
C ARG A 137 7.73 -9.06 14.66
N SER A 138 8.62 -10.06 14.65
CA SER A 138 10.03 -9.85 14.98
C SER A 138 10.73 -9.04 13.89
N ARG A 139 10.48 -9.39 12.62
CA ARG A 139 10.97 -8.64 11.45
C ARG A 139 10.40 -7.22 11.40
N TYR A 140 9.10 -7.05 11.69
CA TYR A 140 8.46 -5.75 11.79
C TYR A 140 9.15 -4.86 12.84
N LEU A 141 9.37 -5.38 14.06
CA LEU A 141 10.05 -4.63 15.12
C LEU A 141 11.50 -4.32 14.77
N ASN A 142 12.21 -5.24 14.10
CA ASN A 142 13.57 -4.99 13.64
C ASN A 142 13.61 -3.89 12.57
N ALA A 143 12.72 -3.92 11.58
CA ALA A 143 12.59 -2.86 10.59
C ALA A 143 12.28 -1.51 11.25
N GLN A 144 11.32 -1.46 12.18
CA GLN A 144 10.97 -0.26 12.93
C GLN A 144 12.17 0.32 13.69
N ARG A 145 12.94 -0.51 14.40
CA ARG A 145 14.14 -0.08 15.14
C ARG A 145 15.21 0.47 14.21
N THR A 146 15.53 -0.24 13.13
CA THR A 146 16.51 0.19 12.13
C THR A 146 16.11 1.54 11.52
N ILE A 147 14.85 1.71 11.13
CA ILE A 147 14.39 2.99 10.55
C ILE A 147 14.48 4.12 11.58
N ASN A 148 14.11 3.88 12.84
CA ASN A 148 14.22 4.90 13.88
C ASN A 148 15.66 5.29 14.16
N GLU A 149 16.59 4.34 14.24
CA GLU A 149 18.01 4.63 14.44
C GLU A 149 18.58 5.46 13.28
N LEU A 150 18.23 5.12 12.02
CA LEU A 150 18.63 5.90 10.86
C LEU A 150 18.14 7.36 10.94
N LEU A 151 16.89 7.56 11.37
CA LEU A 151 16.33 8.90 11.55
C LEU A 151 17.05 9.67 12.66
N ASP A 152 17.44 9.00 13.75
CA ASP A 152 18.14 9.61 14.87
C ASP A 152 19.60 9.97 14.50
N MET A 153 20.21 9.21 13.59
CA MET A 153 21.48 9.55 12.92
C MET A 153 21.36 10.70 11.91
N GLY A 154 20.15 11.21 11.64
CA GLY A 154 19.91 12.27 10.65
C GLY A 154 20.01 11.80 9.19
N VAL A 155 19.96 10.49 8.96
CA VAL A 155 19.89 9.86 7.63
C VAL A 155 18.46 9.92 7.10
N ILE A 156 18.28 10.07 5.79
CA ILE A 156 16.95 9.96 5.14
C ILE A 156 16.79 8.53 4.58
N PRO A 157 15.93 7.68 5.16
CA PRO A 157 15.66 6.36 4.62
C PRO A 157 14.88 6.44 3.30
N ILE A 158 15.32 5.67 2.30
CA ILE A 158 14.62 5.43 1.04
C ILE A 158 14.06 4.00 1.08
N VAL A 159 12.76 3.89 1.30
CA VAL A 159 12.02 2.64 1.43
C VAL A 159 11.43 2.25 0.07
N ASN A 160 11.57 0.98 -0.31
CA ASN A 160 10.91 0.41 -1.48
C ASN A 160 10.52 -1.06 -1.22
N GLU A 161 9.61 -1.61 -2.03
CA GLU A 161 9.29 -3.03 -2.02
C GLU A 161 10.50 -3.85 -2.50
N ASN A 162 10.79 -4.96 -1.81
CA ASN A 162 11.82 -5.91 -2.25
C ASN A 162 11.26 -6.82 -3.36
N ASP A 163 11.21 -6.29 -4.59
CA ASP A 163 10.66 -7.00 -5.75
C ASP A 163 11.28 -8.39 -5.99
N THR A 164 12.57 -8.57 -5.69
CA THR A 164 13.30 -9.85 -5.84
C THR A 164 12.65 -10.97 -5.02
N LEU A 165 12.15 -10.65 -3.83
CA LEU A 165 11.51 -11.60 -2.91
C LEU A 165 9.97 -11.55 -2.97
N ALA A 166 9.41 -10.51 -3.60
CA ALA A 166 7.97 -10.32 -3.67
C ALA A 166 7.34 -11.19 -4.77
N VAL A 167 6.61 -12.23 -4.35
CA VAL A 167 5.77 -13.04 -5.25
C VAL A 167 4.44 -12.34 -5.54
N SER A 168 3.83 -12.59 -6.71
CA SER A 168 2.61 -11.90 -7.19
C SER A 168 1.45 -11.91 -6.20
N GLU A 169 1.32 -12.95 -5.37
CA GLU A 169 0.26 -13.12 -4.38
C GLU A 169 0.52 -12.39 -3.05
N ILE A 170 1.78 -12.00 -2.79
CA ILE A 170 2.26 -11.43 -1.52
C ILE A 170 2.70 -9.97 -1.69
N LYS A 171 2.73 -9.43 -2.91
CA LYS A 171 3.01 -8.02 -3.16
C LYS A 171 2.09 -7.10 -2.36
N PHE A 172 2.59 -5.95 -1.93
CA PHE A 172 1.77 -4.88 -1.34
C PHE A 172 0.69 -4.38 -2.31
N GLY A 173 0.87 -4.64 -3.61
CA GLY A 173 -0.07 -4.29 -4.67
C GLY A 173 0.11 -2.85 -5.19
N ASP A 174 0.70 -1.96 -4.38
CA ASP A 174 1.12 -0.58 -4.70
C ASP A 174 2.03 -0.06 -3.56
N ASN A 175 3.02 0.78 -3.88
CA ASN A 175 3.82 1.49 -2.89
C ASN A 175 3.02 2.51 -2.06
N ASP A 176 1.80 2.86 -2.48
CA ASP A 176 0.81 3.60 -1.67
C ASP A 176 0.57 2.86 -0.34
N THR A 177 0.30 1.54 -0.39
CA THR A 177 0.07 0.74 0.82
C THR A 177 1.34 0.60 1.64
N LEU A 178 2.48 0.34 1.01
CA LEU A 178 3.78 0.29 1.70
C LEU A 178 4.06 1.60 2.45
N SER A 179 3.74 2.75 1.85
CA SER A 179 3.96 4.04 2.49
C SER A 179 3.09 4.27 3.71
N ALA A 180 1.84 3.84 3.67
CA ALA A 180 0.93 3.91 4.81
C ALA A 180 1.35 2.97 5.94
N VAL A 181 1.81 1.76 5.62
CA VAL A 181 2.38 0.85 6.63
C VAL A 181 3.67 1.42 7.21
N THR A 182 4.54 1.99 6.38
CA THR A 182 5.80 2.62 6.83
C THR A 182 5.50 3.78 7.78
N ALA A 183 4.56 4.65 7.42
CA ALA A 183 4.14 5.77 8.25
C ALA A 183 3.56 5.32 9.60
N ALA A 184 2.72 4.28 9.60
CA ALA A 184 2.21 3.68 10.83
C ALA A 184 3.33 3.05 11.67
N MET A 185 4.24 2.30 11.04
CA MET A 185 5.37 1.63 11.69
C MET A 185 6.28 2.61 12.42
N VAL A 186 6.53 3.79 11.87
CA VAL A 186 7.41 4.79 12.49
C VAL A 186 6.66 5.86 13.28
N HIS A 187 5.34 5.71 13.46
CA HIS A 187 4.47 6.71 14.07
C HIS A 187 4.63 8.11 13.47
N ALA A 188 4.63 8.20 12.15
CA ALA A 188 4.74 9.48 11.46
C ALA A 188 3.54 10.38 11.76
N ASP A 189 3.77 11.69 11.81
CA ASP A 189 2.69 12.67 11.94
C ASP A 189 1.96 12.88 10.60
N LEU A 190 2.73 12.82 9.50
CA LEU A 190 2.28 13.15 8.16
C LEU A 190 2.69 12.06 7.15
N LEU A 191 1.75 11.66 6.30
CA LEU A 191 1.99 10.89 5.09
C LEU A 191 1.59 11.73 3.88
N PHE A 192 2.51 12.01 2.96
CA PHE A 192 2.22 12.65 1.69
C PHE A 192 2.13 11.59 0.58
N LEU A 193 0.97 11.52 -0.07
CA LEU A 193 0.73 10.71 -1.27
C LEU A 193 0.78 11.63 -2.49
N MET A 194 1.91 11.63 -3.20
CA MET A 194 2.09 12.48 -4.38
C MET A 194 1.37 11.89 -5.60
N THR A 195 0.57 12.70 -6.30
CA THR A 195 -0.26 12.26 -7.43
C THR A 195 -0.28 13.27 -8.58
N ASP A 196 -0.80 12.90 -9.74
CA ASP A 196 -0.96 13.77 -10.91
C ASP A 196 -1.97 14.91 -10.70
N VAL A 197 -2.96 14.72 -9.83
CA VAL A 197 -3.91 15.73 -9.37
C VAL A 197 -3.39 16.50 -8.13
N ASP A 198 -3.87 17.72 -7.94
CA ASP A 198 -3.51 18.59 -6.81
C ASP A 198 -4.29 18.27 -5.53
N CYS A 199 -5.52 17.82 -5.64
CA CYS A 199 -6.35 17.34 -4.53
C CYS A 199 -7.38 16.30 -5.00
N LEU A 200 -8.14 15.77 -4.07
CA LEU A 200 -9.38 15.03 -4.33
C LEU A 200 -10.47 16.03 -4.75
N TYR A 201 -11.33 15.61 -5.68
CA TYR A 201 -12.48 16.37 -6.13
C TYR A 201 -13.76 15.56 -5.87
N ASP A 202 -14.88 16.24 -5.67
CA ASP A 202 -16.20 15.63 -5.53
C ASP A 202 -16.65 14.87 -6.79
N LYS A 203 -16.20 15.34 -7.96
CA LYS A 203 -16.42 14.75 -9.28
C LYS A 203 -15.10 14.68 -10.03
N ASN A 204 -15.03 13.85 -11.07
CA ASN A 204 -13.84 13.82 -11.93
C ASN A 204 -13.69 15.18 -12.66
N PRO A 205 -12.64 15.97 -12.40
CA PRO A 205 -12.47 17.32 -12.96
C PRO A 205 -12.14 17.30 -14.46
N ARG A 206 -11.70 16.15 -15.00
CA ARG A 206 -11.45 16.00 -16.45
C ARG A 206 -12.74 15.93 -17.25
N THR A 207 -13.82 15.44 -16.63
CA THR A 207 -15.12 15.25 -17.28
C THR A 207 -16.16 16.24 -16.81
N ASN A 208 -16.00 16.82 -15.61
CA ASN A 208 -16.95 17.73 -14.98
C ASN A 208 -16.23 19.06 -14.62
N PRO A 209 -16.45 20.14 -15.39
CA PRO A 209 -15.82 21.44 -15.12
C PRO A 209 -16.27 22.11 -13.81
N ASP A 210 -17.40 21.68 -13.26
CA ASP A 210 -17.97 22.17 -11.99
C ASP A 210 -17.40 21.44 -10.76
N ALA A 211 -16.50 20.47 -10.95
CA ALA A 211 -15.89 19.69 -9.87
C ALA A 211 -15.23 20.60 -8.82
N GLN A 212 -15.60 20.41 -7.56
CA GLN A 212 -15.10 21.19 -6.43
C GLN A 212 -14.01 20.42 -5.69
N PRO A 213 -12.94 21.12 -5.24
CA PRO A 213 -11.87 20.50 -4.48
C PRO A 213 -12.33 20.13 -3.07
N ILE A 214 -11.94 18.95 -2.62
CA ILE A 214 -12.15 18.48 -1.24
C ILE A 214 -10.86 18.75 -0.46
N GLU A 215 -10.86 19.77 0.39
CA GLU A 215 -9.66 20.16 1.15
C GLU A 215 -9.44 19.31 2.41
N VAL A 216 -10.51 18.90 3.09
CA VAL A 216 -10.45 18.15 4.34
C VAL A 216 -11.42 16.98 4.31
N VAL A 217 -10.93 15.83 4.75
CA VAL A 217 -11.69 14.61 4.96
C VAL A 217 -11.59 14.21 6.42
N GLU A 218 -12.67 14.35 7.17
CA GLU A 218 -12.71 13.99 8.59
C GLU A 218 -12.94 12.49 8.80
N ASP A 219 -13.88 11.91 8.04
CA ASP A 219 -14.16 10.48 8.03
C ASP A 219 -14.01 9.93 6.61
N ILE A 220 -13.03 9.04 6.42
CA ILE A 220 -12.77 8.40 5.13
C ILE A 220 -13.74 7.25 4.81
N SER A 221 -14.58 6.86 5.77
CA SER A 221 -15.61 5.83 5.61
C SER A 221 -16.76 6.34 4.74
N SER A 222 -17.10 7.62 4.82
CA SER A 222 -18.14 8.27 4.01
C SER A 222 -17.79 8.33 2.52
N LEU A 223 -16.50 8.47 2.18
CA LEU A 223 -16.02 8.62 0.80
C LEU A 223 -16.08 7.35 -0.06
N VAL A 224 -16.11 6.15 0.54
CA VAL A 224 -16.10 4.89 -0.23
C VAL A 224 -17.38 4.70 -1.03
N ALA A 225 -18.51 5.20 -0.51
CA ALA A 225 -19.82 5.06 -1.15
C ALA A 225 -19.91 5.81 -2.49
N ASP A 226 -19.19 6.93 -2.65
CA ASP A 226 -19.26 7.76 -3.87
C ASP A 226 -18.21 7.40 -4.92
N VAL A 227 -17.05 6.89 -4.51
CA VAL A 227 -15.96 6.54 -5.45
C VAL A 227 -16.30 5.30 -6.28
N SER A 228 -17.19 4.42 -5.79
CA SER A 228 -17.74 3.30 -6.58
C SER A 228 -18.64 3.75 -7.74
N THR A 229 -19.17 4.97 -7.68
CA THR A 229 -20.09 5.54 -8.68
C THR A 229 -19.36 6.27 -9.80
N ALA A 230 -18.03 6.47 -9.66
CA ALA A 230 -17.15 6.98 -10.72
C ALA A 230 -16.88 5.88 -11.77
N GLY A 231 -17.92 5.49 -12.50
CA GLY A 231 -17.85 4.53 -13.59
C GLY A 231 -17.06 5.06 -14.78
N SER A 232 -16.02 4.32 -15.18
CA SER A 232 -15.85 3.82 -16.56
C SER A 232 -14.56 3.01 -16.63
N SER A 233 -14.59 2.02 -17.51
CA SER A 233 -13.63 0.93 -17.74
C SER A 233 -12.17 1.31 -18.03
N LEU A 234 -11.71 2.54 -17.75
CA LEU A 234 -10.37 3.01 -18.11
C LEU A 234 -9.63 3.86 -17.06
N GLY A 235 -10.07 3.92 -15.80
CA GLY A 235 -9.34 4.71 -14.79
C GLY A 235 -9.59 4.33 -13.33
N THR A 236 -9.30 3.09 -12.92
CA THR A 236 -9.76 2.56 -11.62
C THR A 236 -8.65 2.14 -10.63
N GLY A 237 -7.37 2.34 -10.96
CA GLY A 237 -6.26 1.85 -10.11
C GLY A 237 -5.64 2.87 -9.15
N GLY A 238 -5.34 4.09 -9.62
CA GLY A 238 -4.43 4.98 -8.90
C GLY A 238 -5.02 5.73 -7.71
N MET A 239 -6.28 6.17 -7.78
CA MET A 239 -6.94 6.88 -6.67
C MET A 239 -7.53 5.92 -5.65
N SER A 240 -7.97 4.74 -6.07
CA SER A 240 -8.47 3.70 -5.17
C SER A 240 -7.37 3.23 -4.20
N THR A 241 -6.16 2.98 -4.69
CA THR A 241 -5.01 2.62 -3.84
C THR A 241 -4.61 3.73 -2.88
N LYS A 242 -4.70 5.01 -3.28
CA LYS A 242 -4.44 6.17 -2.41
C LYS A 242 -5.48 6.31 -1.31
N ILE A 243 -6.76 6.10 -1.61
CA ILE A 243 -7.83 6.13 -0.61
C ILE A 243 -7.67 4.97 0.38
N VAL A 244 -7.27 3.79 -0.09
CA VAL A 244 -6.95 2.64 0.78
C VAL A 244 -5.74 2.95 1.68
N ALA A 245 -4.67 3.52 1.13
CA ALA A 245 -3.50 3.94 1.89
C ALA A 245 -3.82 5.04 2.90
N ALA A 246 -4.61 6.04 2.51
CA ALA A 246 -5.07 7.09 3.40
C ALA A 246 -5.91 6.53 4.55
N ARG A 247 -6.81 5.58 4.29
CA ARG A 247 -7.59 4.89 5.32
C ARG A 247 -6.71 4.15 6.30
N LEU A 248 -5.72 3.46 5.75
CA LEU A 248 -4.75 2.71 6.53
C LEU A 248 -3.98 3.65 7.47
N ALA A 249 -3.36 4.68 6.91
CA ALA A 249 -2.57 5.65 7.66
C ALA A 249 -3.41 6.42 8.71
N THR A 250 -4.61 6.90 8.36
CA THR A 250 -5.48 7.61 9.31
C THR A 250 -5.97 6.72 10.44
N SER A 251 -6.20 5.43 10.18
CA SER A 251 -6.53 4.46 11.24
C SER A 251 -5.37 4.28 12.23
N ALA A 252 -4.12 4.47 11.82
CA ALA A 252 -2.94 4.43 12.68
C ALA A 252 -2.62 5.77 13.37
N GLY A 253 -3.45 6.80 13.19
CA GLY A 253 -3.22 8.14 13.75
C GLY A 253 -2.35 9.05 12.89
N VAL A 254 -2.02 8.65 11.66
CA VAL A 254 -1.23 9.45 10.73
C VAL A 254 -2.15 10.38 9.92
N THR A 255 -1.84 11.67 9.88
CA THR A 255 -2.55 12.60 8.99
C THR A 255 -2.06 12.37 7.56
N THR A 256 -2.96 12.07 6.62
CA THR A 256 -2.57 11.80 5.23
C THR A 256 -2.90 12.99 4.34
N VAL A 257 -2.01 13.33 3.42
CA VAL A 257 -2.16 14.46 2.50
C VAL A 257 -2.01 13.97 1.06
N ILE A 258 -2.96 14.30 0.20
CA ILE A 258 -2.84 14.15 -1.26
C ILE A 258 -2.45 15.50 -1.83
N THR A 259 -1.39 15.53 -2.65
CA THR A 259 -0.92 16.75 -3.33
C THR A 259 -0.21 16.42 -4.64
N LYS A 260 0.00 17.46 -5.47
CA LYS A 260 0.53 17.33 -6.83
C LYS A 260 2.00 16.90 -6.86
N SER A 261 2.31 15.90 -7.68
CA SER A 261 3.63 15.32 -7.85
C SER A 261 4.60 16.21 -8.63
N SER A 262 4.08 17.03 -9.54
CA SER A 262 4.89 17.94 -10.36
C SER A 262 5.44 19.14 -9.58
N ASN A 263 5.01 19.34 -8.33
CA ASN A 263 5.53 20.40 -7.47
C ASN A 263 5.79 19.91 -6.02
N PRO A 264 6.82 19.08 -5.80
CA PRO A 264 7.23 18.58 -4.48
C PRO A 264 7.49 19.69 -3.45
N GLY A 265 7.91 20.88 -3.90
CA GLY A 265 8.18 22.02 -3.02
C GLY A 265 6.98 22.47 -2.19
N ASN A 266 5.76 22.12 -2.62
CA ASN A 266 4.53 22.37 -1.88
C ASN A 266 4.51 21.70 -0.49
N ILE A 267 5.18 20.57 -0.32
CA ILE A 267 5.20 19.82 0.94
C ILE A 267 5.68 20.70 2.09
N VAL A 268 6.74 21.49 1.89
CA VAL A 268 7.28 22.40 2.91
C VAL A 268 6.24 23.43 3.35
N ASN A 269 5.48 23.99 2.40
CA ASN A 269 4.46 24.99 2.69
C ASN A 269 3.25 24.36 3.42
N ILE A 270 2.84 23.17 3.00
CA ILE A 270 1.74 22.41 3.64
C ILE A 270 2.12 22.02 5.07
N VAL A 271 3.35 21.54 5.31
CA VAL A 271 3.84 21.21 6.66
C VAL A 271 3.78 22.44 7.58
N LYS A 272 4.28 23.59 7.11
CA LYS A 272 4.23 24.86 7.87
C LYS A 272 2.81 25.30 8.17
N TYR A 273 1.91 25.19 7.20
CA TYR A 273 0.48 25.48 7.38
C TYR A 273 -0.15 24.57 8.45
N ILE A 274 0.09 23.26 8.38
CA ILE A 274 -0.43 22.29 9.36
C ILE A 274 0.13 22.55 10.77
N GLN A 275 1.41 22.89 10.90
CA GLN A 275 1.99 23.24 12.20
C GLN A 275 1.40 24.54 12.78
N SER A 276 1.16 25.54 11.93
CA SER A 276 0.57 26.82 12.34
C SER A 276 -0.88 26.66 12.84
N SER A 277 -1.63 25.72 12.26
CA SER A 277 -3.02 25.43 12.65
C SER A 277 -3.14 24.53 13.90
N ARG A 278 -2.03 23.97 14.41
CA ARG A 278 -1.99 23.08 15.58
C ARG A 278 -1.62 23.75 16.93
N SER A 279 -1.27 25.04 16.96
CA SER A 279 -0.87 25.74 18.21
C SER A 279 -2.08 26.42 18.91
N PRO A 280 -2.11 26.52 20.25
CA PRO A 280 -3.16 25.90 21.08
C PRO A 280 -4.30 26.81 21.53
N GLY A 281 -5.51 26.25 21.53
CA GLY A 281 -6.70 26.79 22.19
C GLY A 281 -7.88 25.82 22.05
N SER A 282 -7.85 24.67 22.73
CA SER A 282 -9.06 23.87 22.93
C SER A 282 -9.93 24.55 24.00
N PRO A 283 -11.24 24.77 23.80
CA PRO A 283 -12.15 24.93 24.91
C PRO A 283 -12.50 23.55 25.45
N SER A 284 -11.86 23.20 26.55
CA SER A 284 -12.49 22.38 27.58
C SER A 284 -13.80 23.03 28.00
N LYS A 285 -14.87 22.25 28.05
CA LYS A 285 -16.14 22.64 28.66
C LYS A 285 -15.91 23.03 30.12
N SER A 286 -16.09 24.31 30.45
CA SER A 286 -16.46 24.79 31.78
C SER A 286 -17.22 26.10 31.57
N GLY A 287 -18.49 26.12 31.98
CA GLY A 287 -19.36 27.28 31.77
C GLY A 287 -19.11 28.42 32.75
N SER A 288 -19.52 29.62 32.34
CA SER A 288 -20.42 30.52 33.07
C SER A 288 -20.42 31.89 32.37
N ASP A 289 -21.61 32.28 31.92
CA ASP A 289 -22.24 33.60 31.84
C ASP A 289 -21.42 34.92 31.71
N SER A 290 -22.12 35.83 30.99
CA SER A 290 -22.13 37.30 31.08
C SER A 290 -20.96 38.11 30.49
N GLU A 291 -21.27 38.80 29.37
CA GLU A 291 -21.57 40.25 29.31
C GLU A 291 -20.87 41.04 28.19
N GLU A 292 -21.64 42.03 27.72
CA GLU A 292 -21.47 42.93 26.60
C GLU A 292 -20.28 43.90 26.74
N GLY A 293 -19.87 44.52 25.64
CA GLY A 293 -19.29 45.87 25.70
C GLY A 293 -18.13 46.18 24.75
N ASP A 294 -18.43 47.09 23.81
CA ASP A 294 -17.53 48.10 23.21
C ASP A 294 -16.44 47.71 22.21
N THR A 295 -16.75 48.01 20.95
CA THR A 295 -15.81 48.54 19.96
C THR A 295 -15.24 49.90 20.40
N PRO A 296 -14.02 50.25 19.95
CA PRO A 296 -14.00 51.34 18.99
C PRO A 296 -13.06 51.10 17.80
N GLU A 297 -13.54 51.53 16.64
CA GLU A 297 -12.78 51.75 15.43
C GLU A 297 -11.67 52.79 15.66
N ILE A 298 -10.44 52.47 15.26
CA ILE A 298 -9.44 53.47 14.90
C ILE A 298 -8.86 53.11 13.53
N MET A 299 -9.01 54.07 12.62
CA MET A 299 -8.65 54.01 11.21
C MET A 299 -7.13 53.93 10.97
N SER A 300 -6.81 53.11 9.98
CA SER A 300 -5.72 53.19 8.99
C SER A 300 -4.43 53.96 9.32
N SER A 301 -3.32 53.22 9.38
CA SER A 301 -2.14 53.61 8.60
C SER A 301 -1.36 52.38 8.12
N SER A 302 -1.37 52.22 6.79
CA SER A 302 -0.36 51.58 5.95
C SER A 302 0.73 50.75 6.62
N THR A 303 0.53 49.43 6.66
CA THR A 303 1.64 48.47 6.62
C THR A 303 1.37 47.49 5.49
N SER A 304 2.31 47.48 4.54
CA SER A 304 2.47 46.55 3.43
C SER A 304 1.81 45.18 3.67
N SER A 305 0.73 44.90 2.93
CA SER A 305 0.17 43.57 2.78
C SER A 305 1.21 42.66 2.10
N LEU A 306 2.13 42.12 2.89
CA LEU A 306 2.86 40.91 2.52
C LEU A 306 1.79 39.87 2.20
N LYS A 307 1.60 39.57 0.91
CA LYS A 307 0.73 38.49 0.44
C LYS A 307 1.02 37.27 1.31
N LYS A 308 0.06 36.85 2.14
CA LYS A 308 0.12 35.56 2.82
C LYS A 308 0.47 34.53 1.73
N PRO A 309 1.53 33.72 1.88
CA PRO A 309 1.88 32.74 0.87
C PRO A 309 0.64 31.86 0.65
N ALA A 310 0.16 31.83 -0.59
CA ALA A 310 -1.02 31.04 -0.95
C ALA A 310 -0.73 29.58 -0.59
N ILE A 311 -1.55 29.02 0.30
CA ILE A 311 -1.42 27.63 0.71
C ILE A 311 -1.65 26.78 -0.55
N PRO A 312 -0.72 25.89 -0.92
CA PRO A 312 -0.92 25.05 -2.09
C PRO A 312 -2.18 24.20 -1.93
N LEU A 313 -2.94 24.02 -3.00
CA LEU A 313 -4.11 23.15 -2.97
C LEU A 313 -3.71 21.71 -2.64
N HIS A 314 -4.45 21.09 -1.72
CA HIS A 314 -4.22 19.74 -1.23
C HIS A 314 -5.48 19.19 -0.56
N THR A 315 -5.57 17.87 -0.41
CA THR A 315 -6.57 17.22 0.46
C THR A 315 -5.90 16.65 1.69
N ARG A 316 -6.46 16.93 2.87
CA ARG A 316 -5.99 16.39 4.15
C ARG A 316 -7.03 15.43 4.73
N PHE A 317 -6.62 14.19 4.92
CA PHE A 317 -7.36 13.18 5.66
C PHE A 317 -6.94 13.26 7.13
N LEU A 318 -7.89 13.59 7.99
CA LEU A 318 -7.65 13.69 9.43
C LEU A 318 -7.50 12.28 10.02
N PRO A 319 -6.62 12.13 11.03
CA PRO A 319 -6.46 10.85 11.71
C PRO A 319 -7.74 10.48 12.46
N SER A 320 -7.98 9.18 12.62
CA SER A 320 -9.07 8.70 13.47
C SER A 320 -8.90 9.25 14.89
N PRO A 321 -9.97 9.72 15.57
CA PRO A 321 -9.90 10.15 16.95
C PRO A 321 -9.52 9.01 17.91
N HIS A 322 -9.71 7.76 17.47
CA HIS A 322 -9.33 6.55 18.20
C HIS A 322 -8.37 5.73 17.33
N PRO A 323 -7.08 6.09 17.27
CA PRO A 323 -6.11 5.40 16.45
C PRO A 323 -5.87 3.98 16.96
N VAL A 324 -5.75 3.05 16.01
CA VAL A 324 -5.44 1.65 16.23
C VAL A 324 -3.99 1.55 16.70
N ARG A 325 -3.76 0.95 17.88
CA ARG A 325 -2.39 0.73 18.40
C ARG A 325 -1.62 -0.21 17.47
N ASP A 326 -0.30 -0.06 17.39
CA ASP A 326 0.59 -0.77 16.44
C ASP A 326 0.34 -2.27 16.34
N ARG A 327 0.14 -2.95 17.47
CA ARG A 327 -0.14 -4.40 17.47
C ARG A 327 -1.42 -4.72 16.72
N TYR A 328 -2.48 -3.96 16.95
CA TYR A 328 -3.78 -4.16 16.29
C TYR A 328 -3.76 -3.72 14.84
N PHE A 329 -2.98 -2.68 14.51
CA PHE A 329 -2.76 -2.24 13.14
C PHE A 329 -2.00 -3.30 12.34
N TRP A 330 -0.94 -3.85 12.93
CA TRP A 330 -0.18 -4.97 12.39
C TRP A 330 -1.08 -6.19 12.14
N ILE A 331 -1.97 -6.55 13.08
CA ILE A 331 -2.92 -7.65 12.90
C ILE A 331 -3.86 -7.42 11.70
N LEU A 332 -4.41 -6.21 11.57
CA LEU A 332 -5.36 -5.91 10.50
C LEU A 332 -4.70 -5.85 9.13
N HIS A 333 -3.50 -5.26 9.06
CA HIS A 333 -2.96 -4.77 7.79
C HIS A 333 -1.58 -5.30 7.44
N GLY A 334 -0.78 -5.66 8.44
CA GLY A 334 0.53 -6.27 8.23
C GLY A 334 0.44 -7.74 7.82
N LEU A 335 -0.60 -8.45 8.29
CA LEU A 335 -0.74 -9.89 8.09
C LEU A 335 -1.53 -10.24 6.82
N ARG A 336 -1.10 -11.29 6.11
CA ARG A 336 -1.90 -11.99 5.09
C ARG A 336 -2.79 -13.02 5.79
N PRO A 337 -4.12 -12.96 5.66
CA PRO A 337 -4.98 -14.01 6.18
C PRO A 337 -4.83 -15.30 5.36
N HIS A 338 -4.65 -16.44 6.05
CA HIS A 338 -4.55 -17.78 5.44
C HIS A 338 -5.85 -18.58 5.53
N GLY A 339 -6.85 -18.05 6.24
CA GLY A 339 -8.18 -18.62 6.32
C GLY A 339 -9.23 -17.65 6.84
N THR A 340 -10.43 -18.17 7.07
CA THR A 340 -11.58 -17.44 7.58
C THR A 340 -12.18 -18.21 8.75
N LEU A 341 -12.44 -17.53 9.86
CA LEU A 341 -13.28 -18.00 10.95
C LEU A 341 -14.64 -17.34 10.84
N PHE A 342 -15.69 -18.16 10.75
CA PHE A 342 -17.08 -17.70 10.82
C PHE A 342 -17.55 -17.76 12.26
N ILE A 343 -17.99 -16.62 12.79
CA ILE A 343 -18.51 -16.49 14.16
C ILE A 343 -19.96 -16.04 14.14
N ASP A 344 -20.72 -16.41 15.17
CA ASP A 344 -22.09 -15.92 15.29
C ASP A 344 -22.16 -14.50 15.87
N THR A 345 -23.33 -13.87 15.70
CA THR A 345 -23.59 -12.51 16.17
C THR A 345 -23.43 -12.37 17.69
N GLY A 346 -23.67 -13.43 18.47
CA GLY A 346 -23.51 -13.42 19.93
C GLY A 346 -22.04 -13.33 20.31
N CYS A 347 -21.22 -14.18 19.70
CA CYS A 347 -19.76 -14.15 19.82
C CYS A 347 -19.21 -12.79 19.41
N TYR A 348 -19.64 -12.25 18.27
CA TYR A 348 -19.18 -10.96 17.79
C TYR A 348 -19.42 -9.82 18.79
N LYS A 349 -20.61 -9.75 19.40
CA LYS A 349 -20.91 -8.77 20.46
C LYS A 349 -20.00 -8.95 21.69
N ALA A 350 -19.70 -10.19 22.07
CA ALA A 350 -18.78 -10.47 23.18
C ALA A 350 -17.36 -9.96 22.87
N LEU A 351 -16.87 -10.17 21.65
CA LEU A 351 -15.55 -9.70 21.23
C LEU A 351 -15.42 -8.18 21.21
N LEU A 352 -16.49 -7.46 20.82
CA LEU A 352 -16.54 -5.99 20.92
C LEU A 352 -16.39 -5.50 22.37
N ASN A 353 -16.93 -6.25 23.33
CA ASN A 353 -16.79 -6.01 24.77
C ASN A 353 -15.47 -6.53 25.37
N LYS A 354 -14.44 -6.68 24.53
CA LYS A 354 -13.09 -7.11 24.88
C LYS A 354 -12.94 -8.57 25.35
N ALA A 355 -13.86 -9.47 25.01
CA ALA A 355 -13.64 -10.90 25.21
C ALA A 355 -12.63 -11.49 24.21
N GLY A 356 -12.02 -12.64 24.55
CA GLY A 356 -11.32 -13.51 23.60
C GLY A 356 -12.30 -14.39 22.82
N LEU A 357 -11.85 -14.95 21.70
CA LEU A 357 -12.66 -15.86 20.88
C LEU A 357 -12.59 -17.28 21.45
N LEU A 358 -13.70 -17.75 21.99
CA LEU A 358 -13.86 -19.13 22.47
C LEU A 358 -14.34 -20.05 21.34
N PRO A 359 -14.04 -21.36 21.40
CA PRO A 359 -14.48 -22.32 20.38
C PRO A 359 -16.00 -22.38 20.20
N VAL A 360 -16.77 -22.22 21.28
CA VAL A 360 -18.24 -22.20 21.28
C VAL A 360 -18.83 -21.13 20.35
N GLY A 361 -18.11 -20.01 20.16
CA GLY A 361 -18.54 -18.91 19.30
C GLY A 361 -18.19 -19.08 17.83
N VAL A 362 -17.39 -20.10 17.48
CA VAL A 362 -17.00 -20.42 16.11
C VAL A 362 -18.08 -21.30 15.47
N VAL A 363 -18.67 -20.80 14.40
CA VAL A 363 -19.68 -21.50 13.59
C VAL A 363 -19.02 -22.39 12.56
N ASP A 364 -18.02 -21.86 11.85
CA ASP A 364 -17.29 -22.62 10.85
C ASP A 364 -15.88 -22.07 10.60
N VAL A 365 -15.07 -22.85 9.89
CA VAL A 365 -13.70 -22.51 9.53
C VAL A 365 -13.45 -22.85 8.06
N GLU A 366 -12.80 -21.95 7.34
CA GLU A 366 -12.43 -22.12 5.93
C GLU A 366 -10.95 -21.80 5.73
N GLY A 367 -10.32 -22.53 4.81
CA GLY A 367 -8.90 -22.41 4.50
C GLY A 367 -8.02 -23.34 5.32
N THR A 368 -6.72 -23.32 5.02
CA THR A 368 -5.71 -24.12 5.73
C THR A 368 -4.76 -23.15 6.41
N PHE A 369 -4.67 -23.22 7.73
CA PHE A 369 -3.78 -22.37 8.52
C PHE A 369 -3.28 -23.09 9.76
N HIS A 370 -2.10 -22.69 10.22
CA HIS A 370 -1.45 -23.19 11.43
C HIS A 370 -1.66 -22.24 12.61
N GLN A 371 -1.18 -22.65 13.79
CA GLN A 371 -1.18 -21.81 14.97
C GLN A 371 -0.38 -20.52 14.72
N GLN A 372 -0.84 -19.42 15.33
CA GLN A 372 -0.29 -18.06 15.20
C GLN A 372 -0.34 -17.48 13.79
N GLU A 373 -1.09 -18.09 12.86
CA GLU A 373 -1.36 -17.48 11.56
C GLU A 373 -2.59 -16.56 11.62
N ALA A 374 -2.57 -15.56 10.74
CA ALA A 374 -3.67 -14.63 10.63
C ALA A 374 -4.86 -15.25 9.89
N VAL A 375 -6.06 -14.98 10.38
CA VAL A 375 -7.33 -15.37 9.75
C VAL A 375 -8.30 -14.20 9.76
N ARG A 376 -9.19 -14.18 8.76
CA ARG A 376 -10.33 -13.27 8.74
C ARG A 376 -11.35 -13.70 9.78
N ILE A 377 -12.02 -12.73 10.40
CA ILE A 377 -13.20 -12.96 11.23
C ILE A 377 -14.41 -12.47 10.44
N CYS A 378 -15.30 -13.40 10.10
CA CYS A 378 -16.55 -13.11 9.42
C CYS A 378 -17.74 -13.40 10.34
N VAL A 379 -18.69 -12.47 10.40
CA VAL A 379 -19.93 -12.67 11.15
C VAL A 379 -20.98 -13.27 10.24
N VAL A 380 -21.65 -14.32 10.73
CA VAL A 380 -22.80 -14.97 10.07
C VAL A 380 -24.05 -14.83 10.92
N ASP A 381 -25.16 -14.42 10.30
CA ASP A 381 -26.46 -14.35 10.98
C ASP A 381 -27.23 -15.66 10.81
N LYS A 382 -27.30 -16.45 11.89
CA LYS A 382 -28.07 -17.69 11.95
C LYS A 382 -29.57 -17.47 11.67
N LYS A 383 -30.09 -16.26 11.84
CA LYS A 383 -31.51 -15.93 11.61
C LYS A 383 -31.85 -15.61 10.15
N HIS A 384 -30.85 -15.26 9.33
CA HIS A 384 -31.03 -14.92 7.92
C HIS A 384 -30.02 -15.69 7.05
N PRO A 385 -30.24 -17.00 6.80
CA PRO A 385 -29.27 -17.88 6.12
C PRO A 385 -28.94 -17.52 4.66
N GLY A 386 -29.49 -16.44 4.11
CA GLY A 386 -29.18 -15.92 2.78
C GLY A 386 -28.27 -14.67 2.75
N GLN A 387 -27.88 -14.13 3.92
CA GLN A 387 -27.02 -12.96 3.97
C GLN A 387 -25.55 -13.36 3.84
N GLN A 388 -24.79 -12.67 2.97
CA GLN A 388 -23.37 -12.98 2.80
C GLN A 388 -22.58 -12.72 4.09
N PRO A 389 -21.61 -13.59 4.45
CA PRO A 389 -20.75 -13.38 5.60
C PRO A 389 -20.02 -12.04 5.53
N GLN A 390 -20.03 -11.28 6.61
CA GLN A 390 -19.39 -9.96 6.67
C GLN A 390 -18.06 -10.04 7.40
N GLU A 391 -16.94 -9.72 6.73
CA GLU A 391 -15.64 -9.58 7.39
C GLU A 391 -15.67 -8.35 8.32
N VAL A 392 -15.48 -8.58 9.62
CA VAL A 392 -15.50 -7.54 10.65
C VAL A 392 -14.11 -7.21 11.18
N GLY A 393 -13.16 -8.13 11.00
CA GLY A 393 -11.83 -8.02 11.58
C GLY A 393 -10.92 -9.18 11.23
N ARG A 394 -9.76 -9.23 11.89
CA ARG A 394 -8.75 -10.26 11.74
C ARG A 394 -8.18 -10.65 13.09
N CYS A 395 -7.68 -11.87 13.19
CA CYS A 395 -6.98 -12.34 14.38
C CYS A 395 -5.86 -13.31 14.07
N LEU A 396 -4.99 -13.51 15.07
CA LEU A 396 -4.08 -14.66 15.12
C LEU A 396 -4.75 -15.80 15.91
N THR A 397 -4.71 -17.01 15.36
CA THR A 397 -5.28 -18.20 16.02
C THR A 397 -4.27 -18.87 16.95
N ASN A 398 -4.75 -19.54 17.98
CA ASN A 398 -3.94 -20.41 18.85
C ASN A 398 -3.99 -21.88 18.43
N TYR A 399 -4.87 -22.22 17.47
CA TYR A 399 -5.10 -23.57 16.97
C TYR A 399 -5.06 -23.57 15.44
N SER A 400 -4.63 -24.67 14.85
CA SER A 400 -4.66 -24.90 13.40
C SER A 400 -6.09 -25.03 12.87
N SER A 401 -6.32 -24.87 11.57
CA SER A 401 -7.67 -25.01 10.99
C SER A 401 -8.27 -26.40 11.24
N ALA A 402 -7.44 -27.44 11.22
CA ALA A 402 -7.83 -28.81 11.53
C ALA A 402 -8.25 -28.98 13.00
N GLU A 403 -7.51 -28.37 13.94
CA GLU A 403 -7.87 -28.33 15.36
C GLU A 403 -9.15 -27.54 15.59
N VAL A 404 -9.25 -26.32 15.05
CA VAL A 404 -10.43 -25.46 15.15
C VAL A 404 -11.67 -26.18 14.63
N SER A 405 -11.56 -26.91 13.52
CA SER A 405 -12.67 -27.69 12.96
C SER A 405 -13.19 -28.78 13.91
N ARG A 406 -12.33 -29.36 14.75
CA ARG A 406 -12.72 -30.37 15.76
C ARG A 406 -13.35 -29.76 17.01
N ILE A 407 -12.93 -28.56 17.40
CA ILE A 407 -13.38 -27.90 18.65
C ILE A 407 -14.46 -26.84 18.43
N LYS A 408 -14.80 -26.49 17.18
CA LYS A 408 -15.84 -25.48 16.90
C LYS A 408 -17.17 -25.85 17.55
N GLY A 409 -17.83 -24.87 18.16
CA GLY A 409 -19.10 -25.05 18.87
C GLY A 409 -19.00 -25.83 20.20
N LYS A 410 -17.80 -26.21 20.65
CA LYS A 410 -17.60 -26.97 21.90
C LYS A 410 -17.28 -26.07 23.09
N HIS A 411 -17.57 -26.55 24.29
CA HIS A 411 -17.12 -25.90 25.53
C HIS A 411 -15.63 -26.14 25.76
N THR A 412 -14.97 -25.18 26.39
CA THR A 412 -13.53 -25.24 26.69
C THR A 412 -13.16 -26.52 27.46
N SER A 413 -14.01 -26.99 28.37
CA SER A 413 -13.81 -28.23 29.12
C SER A 413 -13.72 -29.49 28.26
N GLU A 414 -14.24 -29.46 27.03
CA GLU A 414 -14.22 -30.61 26.10
C GLU A 414 -12.94 -30.68 25.25
N ILE A 415 -12.16 -29.58 25.17
CA ILE A 415 -10.97 -29.51 24.30
C ILE A 415 -9.93 -30.61 24.61
N PRO A 416 -9.55 -30.89 25.89
CA PRO A 416 -8.52 -31.89 26.18
C PRO A 416 -8.93 -33.29 25.71
N GLY A 417 -10.23 -33.61 25.76
CA GLY A 417 -10.76 -34.88 25.27
C GLY A 417 -10.78 -35.00 23.75
N LEU A 418 -10.86 -33.87 23.02
CA LEU A 418 -10.93 -33.85 21.56
C LEU A 418 -9.56 -33.74 20.87
N LEU A 419 -8.64 -32.99 21.47
CA LEU A 419 -7.31 -32.74 20.91
C LEU A 419 -6.19 -33.50 21.63
N GLY A 420 -6.43 -34.00 22.85
CA GLY A 420 -5.41 -34.64 23.69
C GLY A 420 -4.52 -33.66 24.46
N TYR A 421 -4.69 -32.36 24.25
CA TYR A 421 -3.99 -31.28 24.93
C TYR A 421 -4.83 -30.00 24.92
N MET A 422 -4.43 -28.99 25.70
CA MET A 422 -4.99 -27.64 25.65
C MET A 422 -3.91 -26.64 26.07
N ASP A 423 -3.40 -25.88 25.11
CA ASP A 423 -2.43 -24.81 25.37
C ASP A 423 -3.11 -23.47 25.68
N SER A 424 -4.37 -23.31 25.26
CA SER A 424 -5.15 -22.09 25.46
C SER A 424 -6.65 -22.38 25.46
N GLU A 425 -7.40 -21.73 26.34
CA GLU A 425 -8.87 -21.80 26.34
C GLU A 425 -9.49 -21.10 25.11
N TYR A 426 -8.76 -20.15 24.53
CA TYR A 426 -9.21 -19.33 23.40
C TYR A 426 -8.67 -19.84 22.07
N VAL A 427 -9.54 -19.82 21.05
CA VAL A 427 -9.15 -19.93 19.63
C VAL A 427 -8.33 -18.72 19.20
N ALA A 428 -8.67 -17.53 19.70
CA ALA A 428 -7.85 -16.34 19.56
C ALA A 428 -7.97 -15.48 20.83
N GLN A 429 -6.84 -15.08 21.41
CA GLN A 429 -6.84 -14.18 22.57
C GLN A 429 -7.30 -12.77 22.18
N ARG A 430 -7.86 -12.02 23.14
CA ARG A 430 -8.34 -10.66 22.88
C ARG A 430 -7.26 -9.74 22.29
N GLU A 431 -6.03 -9.86 22.75
CA GLU A 431 -4.88 -9.06 22.28
C GLU A 431 -4.43 -9.39 20.86
N SER A 432 -4.90 -10.54 20.36
CA SER A 432 -4.65 -11.05 19.02
C SER A 432 -5.85 -10.86 18.09
N ILE A 433 -6.90 -10.16 18.53
CA ILE A 433 -8.09 -9.85 17.74
C ILE A 433 -8.16 -8.34 17.49
N SER A 434 -8.40 -7.98 16.23
CA SER A 434 -8.57 -6.59 15.81
C SER A 434 -9.76 -6.45 14.86
N PHE A 435 -10.51 -5.35 14.96
CA PHE A 435 -11.70 -5.07 14.14
C PHE A 435 -11.50 -3.82 13.30
N PHE A 436 -12.14 -3.76 12.13
CA PHE A 436 -12.11 -2.57 11.29
C PHE A 436 -12.90 -1.41 11.95
N SER A 437 -12.41 -0.18 11.73
CA SER A 437 -13.05 1.06 12.16
C SER A 437 -14.36 1.27 11.38
N GLY A 438 -15.47 0.86 11.98
CA GLY A 438 -16.84 0.93 11.44
C GLY A 438 -17.83 0.06 12.24
N PHE A 439 -17.29 -0.70 13.19
CA PHE A 439 -17.98 -1.75 13.93
C PHE A 439 -17.93 -1.56 15.45
N HIS A 440 -17.18 -0.55 15.91
CA HIS A 440 -17.08 -0.17 17.32
C HIS A 440 -18.24 0.76 17.68
N GLY A 441 -19.39 0.18 18.08
CA GLY A 441 -20.43 0.87 18.85
C GLY A 441 -21.25 1.93 18.12
N GLY A 442 -22.47 1.55 17.74
CA GLY A 442 -23.62 2.46 17.60
C GLY A 442 -23.72 3.26 16.31
N GLY A 443 -24.30 2.66 15.26
CA GLY A 443 -24.72 3.38 14.06
C GLY A 443 -24.85 2.45 12.86
N VAL A 444 -26.08 2.06 12.56
CA VAL A 444 -26.42 1.31 11.34
C VAL A 444 -26.07 2.15 10.13
N SER A 445 -25.23 1.64 9.22
CA SER A 445 -25.27 2.08 7.83
C SER A 445 -24.86 0.94 6.90
N ARG A 446 -25.84 0.44 6.15
CA ARG A 446 -25.66 -0.57 5.11
C ARG A 446 -24.96 0.07 3.91
N PRO A 447 -24.27 -0.74 3.08
CA PRO A 447 -24.53 -0.65 1.66
C PRO A 447 -25.01 -1.98 1.08
N VAL A 448 -26.00 -1.88 0.22
CA VAL A 448 -26.50 -2.93 -0.66
C VAL A 448 -25.54 -3.03 -1.85
N THR A 449 -25.01 -4.24 -2.11
CA THR A 449 -24.35 -4.54 -3.38
C THR A 449 -25.42 -4.59 -4.49
N PRO A 450 -25.27 -3.87 -5.62
CA PRO A 450 -26.22 -3.99 -6.72
C PRO A 450 -26.11 -5.38 -7.36
N VAL A 451 -27.21 -6.13 -7.30
CA VAL A 451 -27.41 -7.31 -8.14
C VAL A 451 -27.86 -6.81 -9.50
N GLY A 452 -27.10 -7.15 -10.54
CA GLY A 452 -27.41 -6.79 -11.93
C GLY A 452 -28.77 -7.34 -12.34
N SER A 453 -29.69 -6.43 -12.64
CA SER A 453 -30.98 -6.73 -13.25
C SER A 453 -30.83 -6.92 -14.76
N GLY A 454 -31.26 -8.09 -15.24
CA GLY A 454 -31.95 -8.32 -16.50
C GLY A 454 -31.38 -7.69 -17.78
N VAL A 455 -30.68 -8.50 -18.57
CA VAL A 455 -30.67 -8.32 -20.03
C VAL A 455 -31.29 -9.58 -20.66
N ASN A 456 -32.41 -9.37 -21.34
CA ASN A 456 -33.06 -10.32 -22.23
C ASN A 456 -32.16 -10.54 -23.45
N LEU A 457 -31.81 -11.79 -23.77
CA LEU A 457 -31.37 -12.19 -25.10
C LEU A 457 -31.90 -13.60 -25.40
N ALA A 458 -33.02 -13.62 -26.12
CA ALA A 458 -33.45 -14.75 -26.90
C ALA A 458 -32.47 -14.93 -28.08
N GLY A 459 -32.10 -16.19 -28.33
CA GLY A 459 -31.43 -16.62 -29.55
C GLY A 459 -29.92 -16.77 -29.43
N MET A 460 -29.45 -17.99 -29.13
CA MET A 460 -28.37 -18.64 -29.89
C MET A 460 -28.15 -20.09 -29.46
N VAL A 461 -28.32 -20.96 -30.47
CA VAL A 461 -27.96 -22.37 -30.67
C VAL A 461 -26.94 -22.98 -29.69
N THR A 462 -27.33 -24.11 -29.09
CA THR A 462 -26.47 -25.05 -28.33
C THR A 462 -25.44 -25.77 -29.21
N PRO A 463 -24.18 -25.93 -28.77
CA PRO A 463 -23.35 -27.07 -29.15
C PRO A 463 -23.15 -28.07 -27.99
N LYS A 464 -23.02 -29.33 -28.41
CA LYS A 464 -22.96 -30.58 -27.65
C LYS A 464 -21.92 -30.61 -26.51
N ARG A 465 -22.32 -31.22 -25.39
CA ARG A 465 -21.43 -31.80 -24.37
C ARG A 465 -20.43 -32.78 -25.01
N ARG A 466 -19.13 -32.58 -24.79
CA ARG A 466 -18.10 -33.64 -24.88
C ARG A 466 -17.61 -33.94 -23.48
N GLY A 467 -17.56 -35.23 -23.16
CA GLY A 467 -17.32 -35.77 -21.81
C GLY A 467 -15.90 -35.54 -21.30
N ALA A 468 -15.79 -35.49 -19.98
CA ALA A 468 -14.53 -35.50 -19.24
C ALA A 468 -13.79 -36.83 -19.49
N GLY A 469 -12.56 -36.74 -19.99
CA GLY A 469 -11.62 -37.86 -20.07
C GLY A 469 -11.08 -38.21 -18.68
N THR A 470 -10.69 -39.47 -18.49
CA THR A 470 -10.17 -39.98 -17.22
C THR A 470 -8.71 -39.58 -17.00
N PRO A 471 -8.22 -39.54 -15.74
CA PRO A 471 -6.88 -39.05 -15.38
C PRO A 471 -5.72 -39.71 -16.15
N ALA A 472 -5.88 -40.95 -16.61
CA ALA A 472 -4.87 -41.67 -17.38
C ALA A 472 -4.66 -41.14 -18.82
N GLN A 473 -5.57 -40.30 -19.34
CA GLN A 473 -5.41 -39.65 -20.65
C GLN A 473 -4.65 -38.31 -20.55
N GLU A 474 -4.58 -37.73 -19.35
CA GLU A 474 -3.91 -36.45 -19.09
C GLU A 474 -2.41 -36.66 -18.83
N GLU A 475 -2.02 -37.76 -18.17
CA GLU A 475 -0.61 -38.16 -18.00
C GLU A 475 0.08 -38.50 -19.33
N ARG A 476 -0.58 -39.21 -20.26
CA ARG A 476 0.01 -39.47 -21.59
C ARG A 476 0.15 -38.23 -22.46
N ARG A 477 -0.60 -37.17 -22.15
CA ARG A 477 -0.53 -35.90 -22.88
C ARG A 477 0.65 -35.07 -22.41
N LEU A 478 0.96 -35.12 -21.12
CA LEU A 478 2.16 -34.50 -20.52
C LEU A 478 3.45 -35.22 -20.95
N GLU A 479 3.45 -36.56 -21.04
CA GLU A 479 4.61 -37.32 -21.55
C GLU A 479 4.88 -37.10 -23.06
N ALA A 480 3.87 -36.69 -23.82
CA ALA A 480 4.02 -36.35 -25.23
C ALA A 480 4.57 -34.92 -25.43
N GLU A 481 4.18 -33.97 -24.58
CA GLU A 481 4.68 -32.59 -24.61
C GLU A 481 6.16 -32.51 -24.15
N ASP A 482 6.59 -33.35 -23.20
CA ASP A 482 7.99 -33.42 -22.77
C ASP A 482 8.93 -34.00 -23.85
N LYS A 483 8.43 -34.93 -24.69
CA LYS A 483 9.21 -35.45 -25.83
C LYS A 483 9.36 -34.44 -26.97
N GLU A 484 8.37 -33.58 -27.18
CA GLU A 484 8.42 -32.52 -28.19
C GLU A 484 9.45 -31.44 -27.80
N LEU A 485 9.59 -31.15 -26.50
CA LEU A 485 10.60 -30.23 -25.97
C LEU A 485 12.04 -30.77 -26.02
N GLU A 486 12.23 -32.08 -25.88
CA GLU A 486 13.56 -32.71 -26.05
C GLU A 486 14.02 -32.72 -27.52
N GLU A 487 13.12 -32.92 -28.48
CA GLU A 487 13.45 -32.83 -29.91
C GLU A 487 13.78 -31.39 -30.33
N GLU A 488 13.04 -30.38 -29.84
CA GLU A 488 13.37 -28.96 -30.10
C GLU A 488 14.71 -28.54 -29.46
N GLY A 489 15.04 -29.09 -28.29
CA GLY A 489 16.33 -28.88 -27.62
C GLY A 489 17.52 -29.46 -28.38
N LEU A 490 17.34 -30.59 -29.08
CA LEU A 490 18.36 -31.24 -29.90
C LEU A 490 18.61 -30.46 -31.21
N VAL A 491 17.54 -29.93 -31.83
CA VAL A 491 17.62 -29.10 -33.05
C VAL A 491 18.36 -27.77 -32.78
N MET A 492 18.24 -27.21 -31.57
CA MET A 492 18.95 -25.99 -31.17
C MET A 492 20.44 -26.22 -30.85
N ARG A 493 20.85 -27.45 -30.49
CA ARG A 493 22.27 -27.80 -30.31
C ARG A 493 22.99 -28.08 -31.63
N GLY A 494 22.29 -28.50 -32.68
CA GLY A 494 22.87 -28.71 -34.02
C GLY A 494 23.19 -27.45 -34.83
N LYS A 495 22.82 -26.25 -34.35
CA LYS A 495 23.02 -24.97 -35.06
C LYS A 495 24.10 -24.05 -34.48
N LYS A 496 24.95 -24.53 -33.56
CA LYS A 496 25.97 -23.71 -32.88
C LYS A 496 27.43 -24.14 -33.10
N GLU A 497 27.70 -24.94 -34.11
CA GLU A 497 29.06 -25.22 -34.58
C GLU A 497 29.26 -24.66 -35.99
N GLU A 498 29.42 -23.34 -36.11
CA GLU A 498 30.20 -22.74 -37.19
C GLU A 498 30.57 -21.29 -36.85
N GLY A 499 31.87 -21.07 -36.59
CA GLY A 499 32.54 -19.79 -36.79
C GLY A 499 32.45 -18.73 -35.69
N GLN A 500 33.39 -18.73 -34.74
CA GLN A 500 34.28 -17.57 -34.55
C GLN A 500 35.42 -17.87 -33.58
N GLN A 501 36.63 -17.84 -34.13
CA GLN A 501 37.90 -17.92 -33.45
C GLN A 501 38.24 -16.52 -32.91
N VAL A 502 38.32 -16.33 -31.58
CA VAL A 502 38.86 -15.11 -30.97
C VAL A 502 40.01 -15.48 -30.06
N ARG A 503 41.21 -15.03 -30.43
CA ARG A 503 42.46 -15.18 -29.67
C ARG A 503 42.36 -14.42 -28.34
N PHE A 504 42.63 -15.11 -27.24
CA PHE A 504 42.98 -14.49 -25.97
C PHE A 504 44.49 -14.22 -25.97
N VAL A 505 44.88 -12.96 -25.72
CA VAL A 505 46.24 -12.58 -25.35
C VAL A 505 46.26 -12.46 -23.83
N GLU A 506 46.99 -13.36 -23.18
CA GLU A 506 47.40 -13.23 -21.79
C GLU A 506 48.58 -12.25 -21.71
N GLU A 507 48.46 -11.20 -20.89
CA GLU A 507 49.63 -10.58 -20.27
C GLU A 507 49.42 -10.56 -18.75
N VAL A 508 50.01 -11.54 -18.09
CA VAL A 508 50.32 -11.53 -16.66
C VAL A 508 51.74 -11.01 -16.53
N LYS A 509 51.96 -9.89 -15.84
CA LYS A 509 53.28 -9.44 -15.40
C LYS A 509 53.31 -9.35 -13.87
N ILE A 510 53.93 -10.34 -13.25
CA ILE A 510 54.56 -10.27 -11.93
C ILE A 510 55.91 -10.98 -12.06
N VAL A 511 57.02 -10.24 -11.89
CA VAL A 511 58.33 -10.55 -11.25
C VAL A 511 59.07 -9.20 -11.27
N GLY A 512 59.63 -8.60 -10.21
CA GLY A 512 60.45 -9.11 -9.12
C GLY A 512 61.87 -8.54 -9.29
N GLU A 513 62.35 -7.85 -8.24
CA GLU A 513 63.71 -7.41 -7.87
C GLU A 513 64.89 -7.49 -8.87
N GLU A 514 65.69 -6.41 -8.95
CA GLU A 514 67.14 -6.43 -8.61
C GLU A 514 67.82 -5.04 -8.77
N GLY A 515 68.43 -4.57 -7.68
CA GLY A 515 69.73 -3.88 -7.58
C GLY A 515 70.07 -2.64 -8.43
N LYS A 516 70.04 -1.45 -7.82
CA LYS A 516 71.23 -0.71 -7.32
C LYS A 516 70.85 0.63 -6.69
#